data_AF-A0A960QG37-F1
#
_entry.id   AF-A0A960QG37-F1
#
_cell.length_a   1.000
_cell.length_b   1.000
_cell.length_c   1.000
_cell.angle_alpha   90.00
_cell.angle_beta   90.00
_cell.angle_gamma   90.00
#
_symmetry.space_group_name_H-M   'P 1'
#
loop_
_entity.id
_entity.type
_entity.pdbx_description
1 polymer ?
#
loop_
_entity_poly.entity_id
_entity_poly.type
_entity_poly.pdbx_seq_one_letter_code
_entity_poly.pdbx_strand_id
1 'polypeptide(L)'
;MRTLTILLTFLIVPIFADEKSQNDLQKIETALEAKPDDPMLHYKKCQALFASGKEQEAIDHAATALEKFKEANDDLSWMLLGSIMTEKHKIDVHYNMGASERADQKRGIVRPYSFRVWTKTDDPELVRILDFELGYLGGELMSAAIGEMVENGHANLGIVDPDSKFETIKKQVLAIVEK
;
A
#
# COMPACT_ATOMS: atom_id res chain seq x y z
N MET A 1 14.66 -20.46 51.79
CA MET A 1 14.00 -19.30 51.16
C MET A 1 14.14 -19.42 49.66
N ARG A 2 13.03 -19.50 48.93
CA ARG A 2 12.92 -19.09 47.51
C ARG A 2 11.44 -19.10 47.13
N THR A 3 10.79 -17.98 47.36
CA THR A 3 9.42 -17.71 46.93
C THR A 3 9.46 -17.45 45.43
N LEU A 4 8.76 -18.28 44.66
CA LEU A 4 8.62 -18.13 43.21
C LEU A 4 7.45 -17.17 42.95
N THR A 5 7.75 -15.89 42.69
CA THR A 5 6.75 -14.90 42.30
C THR A 5 6.55 -14.99 40.79
N ILE A 6 5.45 -15.63 40.36
CA ILE A 6 4.96 -15.55 38.98
C ILE A 6 4.12 -14.27 38.89
N LEU A 7 4.70 -13.21 38.33
CA LEU A 7 3.98 -11.97 38.03
C LEU A 7 3.34 -12.10 36.65
N LEU A 8 2.09 -12.59 36.60
CA LEU A 8 1.28 -12.61 35.39
C LEU A 8 0.77 -11.18 35.14
N THR A 9 1.51 -10.42 34.33
CA THR A 9 1.05 -9.12 33.83
C THR A 9 0.16 -9.36 32.61
N PHE A 10 -1.15 -9.18 32.78
CA PHE A 10 -2.07 -9.07 31.64
C PHE A 10 -1.73 -7.79 30.87
N LEU A 11 -1.14 -7.94 29.68
CA LEU A 11 -1.08 -6.87 28.70
C LEU A 11 -2.51 -6.57 28.27
N ILE A 12 -3.07 -5.44 28.70
CA ILE A 12 -4.29 -4.91 28.12
C ILE A 12 -3.88 -4.33 26.76
N VAL A 13 -4.12 -5.09 25.70
CA VAL A 13 -4.04 -4.58 24.33
C VAL A 13 -5.29 -3.72 24.09
N PRO A 14 -5.17 -2.46 23.65
CA PRO A 14 -6.33 -1.66 23.28
C PRO A 14 -6.96 -2.22 21.98
N ILE A 15 -8.10 -2.91 22.10
CA ILE A 15 -8.83 -3.63 21.02
C ILE A 15 -9.64 -2.68 20.08
N PHE A 16 -9.65 -1.38 20.32
CA PHE A 16 -10.64 -0.48 19.70
C PHE A 16 -10.43 -0.18 18.20
N ALA A 17 -9.19 -0.23 17.69
CA ALA A 17 -8.92 0.02 16.27
C ALA A 17 -9.37 -1.14 15.37
N ASP A 18 -9.23 -2.37 15.87
CA ASP A 18 -9.56 -3.59 15.15
C ASP A 18 -11.09 -3.71 14.97
N GLU A 19 -11.87 -3.44 16.02
CA GLU A 19 -13.33 -3.56 16.01
C GLU A 19 -14.00 -2.62 15.00
N LYS A 20 -13.59 -1.34 14.94
CA LYS A 20 -14.16 -0.38 13.99
C LYS A 20 -13.85 -0.79 12.55
N SER A 21 -12.61 -1.20 12.29
CA SER A 21 -12.17 -1.58 10.94
C SER A 21 -12.88 -2.85 10.44
N GLN A 22 -13.10 -3.83 11.31
CA GLN A 22 -13.87 -5.04 11.01
C GLN A 22 -15.34 -4.74 10.75
N ASN A 23 -15.95 -3.82 11.51
CA ASN A 23 -17.32 -3.36 11.28
C ASN A 23 -17.48 -2.65 9.93
N ASP A 24 -16.50 -1.81 9.56
CA ASP A 24 -16.48 -1.13 8.27
C ASP A 24 -16.35 -2.14 7.12
N LEU A 25 -15.49 -3.16 7.24
CA LEU A 25 -15.34 -4.22 6.24
C LEU A 25 -16.64 -5.02 6.05
N GLN A 26 -17.30 -5.44 7.13
CA GLN A 26 -18.55 -6.21 7.05
C GLN A 26 -19.65 -5.44 6.30
N LYS A 27 -19.81 -4.14 6.59
CA LYS A 27 -20.78 -3.28 5.88
C LYS A 27 -20.46 -3.17 4.39
N ILE A 28 -19.18 -3.05 4.04
CA ILE A 28 -18.74 -2.99 2.65
C ILE A 28 -19.03 -4.30 1.94
N GLU A 29 -18.80 -5.45 2.58
CA GLU A 29 -19.08 -6.77 2.01
C GLU A 29 -20.58 -6.97 1.76
N THR A 30 -21.45 -6.62 2.72
CA THR A 30 -22.91 -6.64 2.49
C THR A 30 -23.34 -5.69 1.36
N ALA A 31 -22.69 -4.53 1.23
CA ALA A 31 -22.98 -3.63 0.12
C ALA A 31 -22.54 -4.21 -1.24
N LEU A 32 -21.41 -4.92 -1.28
CA LEU A 32 -20.91 -5.62 -2.47
C LEU A 32 -21.80 -6.80 -2.86
N GLU A 33 -22.44 -7.48 -1.92
CA GLU A 33 -23.46 -8.50 -2.25
C GLU A 33 -24.62 -7.91 -3.06
N ALA A 34 -25.03 -6.68 -2.73
CA ALA A 34 -26.09 -5.97 -3.45
C ALA A 34 -25.60 -5.31 -4.75
N LYS A 35 -24.32 -4.90 -4.81
CA LYS A 35 -23.70 -4.20 -5.94
C LYS A 35 -22.28 -4.71 -6.19
N PRO A 36 -22.13 -5.90 -6.80
CA PRO A 36 -20.84 -6.57 -6.93
C PRO A 36 -19.87 -5.87 -7.89
N ASP A 37 -20.36 -4.98 -8.75
CA ASP A 37 -19.55 -4.28 -9.74
C ASP A 37 -19.28 -2.81 -9.38
N ASP A 38 -19.68 -2.36 -8.18
CA ASP A 38 -19.47 -0.97 -7.76
C ASP A 38 -17.98 -0.71 -7.47
N PRO A 39 -17.28 0.08 -8.31
CA PRO A 39 -15.84 0.28 -8.16
C PRO A 39 -15.47 0.99 -6.85
N MET A 40 -16.35 1.86 -6.35
CA MET A 40 -16.13 2.59 -5.12
C MET A 40 -16.22 1.67 -3.90
N LEU A 41 -17.06 0.63 -3.95
CA LEU A 41 -17.11 -0.37 -2.87
C LEU A 41 -15.85 -1.22 -2.84
N HIS A 42 -15.32 -1.62 -3.99
CA HIS A 42 -14.02 -2.32 -4.07
C HIS A 42 -12.87 -1.46 -3.55
N TYR A 43 -12.84 -0.17 -3.94
CA TYR A 43 -11.84 0.75 -3.41
C TYR A 43 -11.93 0.92 -1.89
N LYS A 44 -13.13 1.12 -1.35
CA LYS A 44 -13.35 1.20 0.10
C LYS A 44 -12.94 -0.09 0.82
N LYS A 45 -13.14 -1.25 0.19
CA LYS A 45 -12.67 -2.53 0.73
C LYS A 45 -11.15 -2.56 0.86
N CYS A 46 -10.40 -2.07 -0.14
CA CYS A 46 -8.95 -1.92 -0.02
C CYS A 46 -8.56 -1.04 1.18
N GLN A 47 -9.22 0.10 1.35
CA GLN A 47 -8.94 1.01 2.48
C GLN A 47 -9.25 0.37 3.84
N ALA A 48 -10.38 -0.33 3.95
CA ALA A 48 -10.76 -1.04 5.17
C ALA A 48 -9.75 -2.15 5.51
N LEU A 49 -9.35 -2.97 4.52
CA LEU A 49 -8.32 -4.00 4.68
C LEU A 49 -6.99 -3.41 5.16
N PHE A 50 -6.55 -2.31 4.55
CA PHE A 50 -5.31 -1.64 4.95
C PHE A 50 -5.40 -1.14 6.40
N ALA A 51 -6.51 -0.50 6.77
CA ALA A 51 -6.75 0.00 8.12
C ALA A 51 -6.83 -1.11 9.19
N SER A 52 -7.29 -2.31 8.81
CA SER A 52 -7.27 -3.51 9.65
C SER A 52 -5.91 -4.22 9.73
N GLY A 53 -4.86 -3.64 9.12
CA GLY A 53 -3.52 -4.25 9.08
C GLY A 53 -3.37 -5.38 8.07
N LYS A 54 -4.39 -5.66 7.27
CA LYS A 54 -4.37 -6.66 6.17
C LYS A 54 -3.82 -6.03 4.89
N GLU A 55 -2.64 -5.44 4.98
CA GLU A 55 -2.07 -4.58 3.93
C GLU A 55 -1.82 -5.32 2.62
N GLN A 56 -1.36 -6.58 2.67
CA GLN A 56 -1.20 -7.40 1.46
C GLN A 56 -2.54 -7.69 0.78
N GLU A 57 -3.58 -8.02 1.55
CA GLU A 57 -4.92 -8.25 1.00
C GLU A 57 -5.48 -6.96 0.36
N ALA A 58 -5.19 -5.79 0.93
CA ALA A 58 -5.57 -4.51 0.33
C ALA A 58 -4.93 -4.28 -1.04
N ILE A 59 -3.63 -4.59 -1.17
CA ILE A 59 -2.87 -4.50 -2.43
C ILE A 59 -3.40 -5.50 -3.45
N ASP A 60 -3.62 -6.74 -3.05
CA ASP A 60 -4.14 -7.79 -3.94
C ASP A 60 -5.55 -7.42 -4.45
N HIS A 61 -6.40 -6.86 -3.57
CA HIS A 61 -7.76 -6.43 -3.94
C HIS A 61 -7.79 -5.14 -4.79
N ALA A 62 -6.74 -4.32 -4.76
CA ALA A 62 -6.68 -3.07 -5.53
C ALA A 62 -6.69 -3.33 -7.04
N ALA A 63 -6.21 -4.49 -7.50
CA ALA A 63 -6.32 -4.92 -8.89
C ALA A 63 -7.79 -5.10 -9.32
N THR A 64 -8.63 -5.66 -8.45
CA THR A 64 -10.08 -5.78 -8.69
C THR A 64 -10.75 -4.41 -8.73
N ALA A 65 -10.42 -3.51 -7.78
CA ALA A 65 -10.94 -2.14 -7.81
C ALA A 65 -10.57 -1.41 -9.11
N LEU A 66 -9.33 -1.57 -9.58
CA LEU A 66 -8.88 -1.04 -10.87
C LEU A 66 -9.66 -1.58 -12.06
N GLU A 67 -9.91 -2.88 -12.09
CA GLU A 67 -10.74 -3.50 -13.14
C GLU A 67 -12.14 -2.88 -13.17
N LYS A 68 -12.79 -2.74 -12.01
CA LYS A 68 -14.13 -2.14 -11.91
C LYS A 68 -14.17 -0.68 -12.32
N PHE A 69 -13.17 0.13 -11.97
CA PHE A 69 -13.10 1.51 -12.46
C PHE A 69 -12.94 1.58 -13.99
N LYS A 70 -12.14 0.68 -14.59
CA LYS A 70 -12.01 0.60 -16.05
C LYS A 70 -13.33 0.19 -16.71
N GLU A 71 -14.04 -0.79 -16.16
CA GLU A 71 -15.37 -1.22 -16.65
C GLU A 71 -16.38 -0.06 -16.57
N ALA A 72 -16.30 0.77 -15.52
CA ALA A 72 -17.10 1.97 -15.36
C ALA A 72 -16.64 3.16 -16.24
N ASN A 73 -15.57 2.99 -17.03
CA ASN A 73 -14.95 4.04 -17.85
C ASN A 73 -14.44 5.24 -17.03
N ASP A 74 -14.03 5.00 -15.79
CA ASP A 74 -13.38 5.97 -14.92
C ASP A 74 -11.85 5.88 -15.07
N ASP A 75 -11.22 6.98 -15.50
CA ASP A 75 -9.77 7.05 -15.64
C ASP A 75 -9.13 7.72 -14.40
N LEU A 76 -8.74 6.89 -13.44
CA LEU A 76 -8.02 7.33 -12.24
C LEU A 76 -6.51 7.16 -12.44
N SER A 77 -5.74 8.14 -11.96
CA SER A 77 -4.28 8.04 -11.96
C SER A 77 -3.76 7.12 -10.85
N TRP A 78 -4.43 7.09 -9.69
CA TRP A 78 -4.04 6.30 -8.52
C TRP A 78 -5.19 6.18 -7.50
N MET A 79 -5.09 5.20 -6.59
CA MET A 79 -5.96 4.99 -5.42
C MET A 79 -5.14 5.06 -4.13
N LEU A 80 -5.55 5.87 -3.15
CA LEU A 80 -4.93 5.88 -1.82
C LEU A 80 -5.44 4.69 -1.00
N LEU A 81 -4.58 3.72 -0.73
CA LEU A 81 -4.93 2.53 0.06
C LEU A 81 -4.93 2.84 1.56
N GLY A 82 -3.98 3.64 2.03
CA GLY A 82 -3.86 4.02 3.43
C GLY A 82 -2.56 4.74 3.71
N SER A 83 -2.32 5.05 4.98
CA SER A 83 -1.12 5.77 5.41
C SER A 83 -0.39 4.98 6.49
N ILE A 84 0.95 4.96 6.40
CA ILE A 84 1.84 4.45 7.42
C ILE A 84 2.39 5.65 8.19
N MET A 85 2.26 5.62 9.52
CA MET A 85 2.75 6.68 10.38
C MET A 85 4.10 6.31 10.99
N THR A 86 5.06 7.20 10.87
CA THR A 86 6.35 7.13 11.58
C THR A 86 6.42 8.27 12.60
N GLU A 87 7.56 8.38 13.29
CA GLU A 87 7.82 9.53 14.17
C GLU A 87 7.83 10.84 13.38
N LYS A 88 8.48 10.86 12.21
CA LYS A 88 8.75 12.08 11.43
C LYS A 88 7.83 12.29 10.23
N HIS A 89 7.24 11.22 9.71
CA HIS A 89 6.56 11.23 8.43
C HIS A 89 5.19 10.54 8.46
N LYS A 90 4.29 11.02 7.61
CA LYS A 90 3.13 10.27 7.11
C LYS A 90 3.49 9.75 5.72
N ILE A 91 3.35 8.45 5.51
CA ILE A 91 3.67 7.81 4.23
C ILE A 91 2.38 7.29 3.62
N ASP A 92 1.88 7.94 2.57
CA ASP A 92 0.67 7.52 1.88
C ASP A 92 1.00 6.46 0.84
N VAL A 93 0.33 5.31 0.91
CA VAL A 93 0.49 4.18 0.01
C VAL A 93 -0.56 4.26 -1.09
N HIS A 94 -0.12 4.41 -2.32
CA HIS A 94 -0.99 4.55 -3.48
C HIS A 94 -0.85 3.35 -4.41
N TYR A 95 -1.97 2.73 -4.79
CA TYR A 95 -2.00 1.81 -5.92
C TYR A 95 -2.08 2.62 -7.21
N ASN A 96 -1.12 2.41 -8.11
CA ASN A 96 -1.05 3.22 -9.33
C ASN A 96 -1.99 2.65 -10.40
N MET A 97 -2.72 3.54 -11.08
CA MET A 97 -3.79 3.18 -12.02
C MET A 97 -3.65 3.86 -13.39
N GLY A 98 -2.85 4.92 -13.49
CA GLY A 98 -2.69 5.72 -14.70
C GLY A 98 -1.99 4.96 -15.84
N ALA A 99 -2.32 5.30 -17.09
CA ALA A 99 -1.72 4.66 -18.27
C ALA A 99 -0.19 4.86 -18.35
N SER A 100 0.34 5.97 -17.82
CA SER A 100 1.78 6.23 -17.70
C SER A 100 2.49 5.35 -16.67
N GLU A 101 1.76 4.91 -15.62
CA GLU A 101 2.27 4.03 -14.56
C GLU A 101 2.14 2.54 -14.93
N ARG A 102 1.30 2.25 -15.92
CA ARG A 102 1.04 0.93 -16.52
C ARG A 102 1.87 0.71 -17.79
N ALA A 103 3.20 0.90 -17.72
CA ALA A 103 4.06 0.58 -18.85
C ALA A 103 3.70 -0.82 -19.43
N ASP A 104 3.72 -0.97 -20.75
CA ASP A 104 3.39 -2.27 -21.37
C ASP A 104 4.34 -3.33 -20.78
N GLN A 105 3.77 -4.37 -20.16
CA GLN A 105 4.49 -5.48 -19.54
C GLN A 105 5.36 -6.28 -20.54
N LYS A 106 5.39 -5.88 -21.82
CA LYS A 106 6.34 -6.40 -22.82
C LYS A 106 7.75 -5.84 -22.69
N ARG A 107 7.90 -4.56 -22.35
CA ARG A 107 9.22 -3.90 -22.26
C ARG A 107 9.12 -2.59 -21.51
N GLY A 108 9.53 -2.59 -20.24
CA GLY A 108 9.51 -1.37 -19.44
C GLY A 108 9.50 -1.62 -17.93
N ILE A 109 9.35 -0.53 -17.19
CA ILE A 109 9.20 -0.53 -15.74
C ILE A 109 7.73 -0.25 -15.43
N VAL A 110 7.08 -1.20 -14.75
CA VAL A 110 5.75 -1.03 -14.17
C VAL A 110 5.91 -0.61 -12.71
N ARG A 111 5.05 0.30 -12.24
CA ARG A 111 5.05 0.75 -10.85
C ARG A 111 3.73 0.40 -10.20
N PRO A 112 3.55 -0.80 -9.61
CA PRO A 112 2.24 -1.22 -9.10
C PRO A 112 1.71 -0.29 -8.00
N TYR A 113 2.61 0.21 -7.15
CA TYR A 113 2.25 1.14 -6.09
C TYR A 113 3.43 2.05 -5.72
N SER A 114 3.07 3.22 -5.17
CA SER A 114 3.99 4.28 -4.76
C SER A 114 3.77 4.69 -3.30
N PHE A 115 4.81 5.25 -2.70
CA PHE A 115 4.86 5.73 -1.32
C PHE A 115 5.17 7.22 -1.36
N ARG A 116 4.19 8.04 -0.98
CA ARG A 116 4.35 9.49 -0.90
C ARG A 116 4.65 9.89 0.53
N VAL A 117 5.86 10.37 0.76
CA VAL A 117 6.39 10.67 2.09
C VAL A 117 6.18 12.14 2.38
N TRP A 118 5.36 12.42 3.38
CA TRP A 118 5.05 13.78 3.82
C TRP A 118 5.69 14.05 5.18
N THR A 119 6.12 15.29 5.41
CA THR A 119 6.46 15.74 6.77
C THR A 119 5.24 15.64 7.70
N LYS A 120 5.49 15.39 8.99
CA LYS A 120 4.45 15.34 10.02
C LYS A 120 4.42 16.66 10.82
N THR A 121 4.10 17.73 10.12
CA THR A 121 4.02 19.11 10.62
C THR A 121 2.61 19.67 10.42
N ASP A 122 2.31 20.84 11.00
CA ASP A 122 1.02 21.51 10.79
C ASP A 122 0.81 21.95 9.32
N ASP A 123 1.90 22.09 8.58
CA ASP A 123 1.93 22.30 7.12
C ASP A 123 2.75 21.16 6.48
N PRO A 124 2.11 20.05 6.04
CA PRO A 124 2.80 18.88 5.49
C PRO A 124 3.39 19.13 4.10
N GLU A 125 4.68 18.87 3.94
CA GLU A 125 5.40 18.96 2.67
C GLU A 125 5.68 17.56 2.12
N LEU A 126 5.49 17.36 0.81
CA LEU A 126 5.90 16.12 0.13
C LEU A 126 7.41 16.14 -0.06
N VAL A 127 8.11 15.28 0.67
CA VAL A 127 9.58 15.25 0.67
C VAL A 127 10.16 14.16 -0.21
N ARG A 128 9.42 13.06 -0.43
CA ARG A 128 9.87 11.94 -1.29
C ARG A 128 8.69 11.25 -1.97
N ILE A 129 8.94 10.71 -3.16
CA ILE A 129 8.06 9.75 -3.83
C ILE A 129 8.91 8.53 -4.15
N LEU A 130 8.58 7.41 -3.51
CA LEU A 130 9.24 6.12 -3.73
C LEU A 130 8.29 5.18 -4.46
N ASP A 131 8.82 4.38 -5.38
CA ASP A 131 8.05 3.43 -6.17
C ASP A 131 8.54 2.02 -5.93
N PHE A 132 7.60 1.07 -5.85
CA PHE A 132 7.91 -0.32 -6.11
C PHE A 132 7.92 -0.53 -7.62
N GLU A 133 9.05 -0.94 -8.17
CA GLU A 133 9.27 -1.05 -9.60
C GLU A 133 9.42 -2.51 -10.01
N LEU A 134 8.72 -2.91 -11.07
CA LEU A 134 8.83 -4.22 -11.71
C LEU A 134 9.36 -4.03 -13.14
N GLY A 135 10.52 -4.62 -13.43
CA GLY A 135 11.16 -4.55 -14.74
C GLY A 135 10.80 -5.75 -15.60
N TYR A 136 10.24 -5.50 -16.79
CA TYR A 136 9.88 -6.54 -17.74
C TYR A 136 10.73 -6.49 -19.01
N LEU A 137 11.09 -7.66 -19.53
CA LEU A 137 11.77 -7.85 -20.80
C LEU A 137 11.12 -8.98 -21.59
N GLY A 138 10.59 -8.69 -22.77
CA GLY A 138 9.96 -9.70 -23.62
C GLY A 138 8.68 -10.29 -23.04
N GLY A 139 8.01 -9.60 -22.10
CA GLY A 139 6.86 -10.14 -21.38
C GLY A 139 7.21 -10.83 -20.06
N GLU A 140 8.49 -11.10 -19.81
CA GLU A 140 8.95 -11.78 -18.60
C GLU A 140 9.37 -10.78 -17.53
N LEU A 141 8.96 -11.04 -16.28
CA LEU A 141 9.38 -10.27 -15.12
C LEU A 141 10.85 -10.61 -14.79
N MET A 142 11.73 -9.62 -14.89
CA MET A 142 13.18 -9.82 -14.77
C MET A 142 13.75 -9.33 -13.45
N SER A 143 13.19 -8.26 -12.89
CA SER A 143 13.76 -7.57 -11.76
C SER A 143 12.71 -6.79 -11.00
N ALA A 144 13.00 -6.50 -9.73
CA ALA A 144 12.26 -5.52 -8.98
C ALA A 144 13.19 -4.62 -8.17
N ALA A 145 12.73 -3.39 -7.89
CA ALA A 145 13.49 -2.41 -7.13
C ALA A 145 12.59 -1.48 -6.33
N ILE A 146 13.18 -0.80 -5.35
CA ILE A 146 12.67 0.46 -4.85
C ILE A 146 13.37 1.55 -5.63
N GLY A 147 12.63 2.45 -6.25
CA GLY A 147 13.22 3.65 -6.81
C GLY A 147 12.56 4.93 -6.31
N GLU A 148 13.11 6.06 -6.70
CA GLU A 148 12.71 7.38 -6.24
C GLU A 148 12.61 8.35 -7.41
N MET A 149 11.49 9.06 -7.46
CA MET A 149 11.33 10.20 -8.36
C MET A 149 12.20 11.36 -7.86
N VAL A 150 13.14 11.80 -8.68
CA VAL A 150 13.98 12.97 -8.43
C VAL A 150 13.74 14.01 -9.52
N GLU A 151 14.13 15.27 -9.27
CA GLU A 151 13.84 16.42 -10.14
C GLU A 151 14.16 16.18 -11.62
N ASN A 152 15.21 15.40 -11.93
CA ASN A 152 15.68 15.13 -13.29
C ASN A 152 15.69 13.64 -13.67
N GLY A 153 14.88 12.79 -13.02
CA GLY A 153 14.78 11.38 -13.41
C GLY A 153 14.31 10.45 -12.30
N HIS A 154 14.81 9.21 -12.37
CA HIS A 154 14.46 8.14 -11.44
C HIS A 154 15.75 7.52 -10.90
N ALA A 155 15.85 7.41 -9.58
CA ALA A 155 17.00 6.81 -8.90
C ALA A 155 16.63 5.43 -8.36
N ASN A 156 17.43 4.41 -8.65
CA ASN A 156 17.29 3.10 -8.02
C ASN A 156 17.92 3.12 -6.62
N LEU A 157 17.12 2.81 -5.59
CA LEU A 157 17.53 2.83 -4.18
C LEU A 157 17.76 1.44 -3.58
N GLY A 158 17.50 0.38 -4.34
CA GLY A 158 17.74 -0.99 -3.90
C GLY A 158 16.99 -2.03 -4.72
N ILE A 159 17.63 -3.17 -4.95
CA ILE A 159 17.03 -4.33 -5.62
C ILE A 159 16.21 -5.14 -4.61
N VAL A 160 15.05 -5.61 -5.04
CA VAL A 160 14.20 -6.52 -4.26
C VAL A 160 13.85 -7.75 -5.09
N ASP A 161 13.45 -8.82 -4.40
CA ASP A 161 12.92 -10.01 -5.07
C ASP A 161 11.59 -9.62 -5.75
N PRO A 162 11.37 -9.91 -7.05
CA PRO A 162 10.11 -9.62 -7.73
C PRO A 162 8.87 -10.22 -7.07
N ASP A 163 9.01 -11.33 -6.33
CA ASP A 163 7.92 -11.98 -5.61
C ASP A 163 7.72 -11.45 -4.18
N SER A 164 8.46 -10.40 -3.80
CA SER A 164 8.37 -9.77 -2.48
C SER A 164 6.96 -9.32 -2.15
N LYS A 165 6.47 -9.75 -0.98
CA LYS A 165 5.22 -9.25 -0.41
C LYS A 165 5.35 -7.80 0.05
N PHE A 166 4.21 -7.12 0.14
CA PHE A 166 4.11 -5.74 0.56
C PHE A 166 4.84 -5.45 1.87
N GLU A 167 4.80 -6.36 2.85
CA GLU A 167 5.53 -6.20 4.11
C GLU A 167 7.04 -6.05 3.90
N THR A 168 7.62 -6.84 2.98
CA THR A 168 9.05 -6.76 2.64
C THR A 168 9.37 -5.43 1.99
N ILE A 169 8.53 -4.99 1.05
CA ILE A 169 8.67 -3.71 0.35
C ILE A 169 8.56 -2.53 1.33
N LYS A 170 7.52 -2.55 2.17
CA LYS A 170 7.29 -1.57 3.24
C LYS A 170 8.50 -1.46 4.17
N LYS A 171 9.09 -2.58 4.60
CA LYS A 171 10.28 -2.57 5.46
C LYS A 171 11.47 -1.86 4.80
N GLN A 172 11.68 -2.08 3.51
CA GLN A 172 12.76 -1.40 2.79
C GLN A 172 12.49 0.09 2.62
N VAL A 173 11.27 0.46 2.28
CA VAL A 173 10.83 1.87 2.19
C VAL A 173 11.05 2.58 3.53
N LEU A 174 10.64 1.98 4.65
CA LEU A 174 10.88 2.56 5.98
C LEU A 174 12.37 2.72 6.26
N ALA A 175 13.19 1.72 5.93
CA ALA A 175 14.64 1.80 6.08
C ALA A 175 15.30 2.86 5.17
N ILE A 176 14.65 3.29 4.08
CA ILE A 176 15.11 4.41 3.23
C ILE A 176 14.68 5.75 3.85
N VAL A 177 13.43 5.85 4.29
CA VAL A 177 12.83 7.08 4.82
C VAL A 177 13.39 7.47 6.20
N GLU A 178 13.83 6.50 6.99
CA GLU A 178 14.31 6.72 8.36
C GLU A 178 15.83 6.88 8.47
N LYS A 179 16.57 6.74 7.36
CA LYS A 179 18.01 7.07 7.30
C LYS A 179 18.23 8.58 7.38
#